data_AF-A0A212T6V7-F1
#
_entry.id   AF-A0A212T6V7-F1
#
_cell.length_a   1.000
_cell.length_b   1.000
_cell.length_c   1.000
_cell.angle_alpha   90.00
_cell.angle_beta   90.00
_cell.angle_gamma   90.00
#
_symmetry.space_group_name_H-M   'P 1'
#
loop_
_entity.id
_entity.type
_entity.pdbx_description
1 polymer ?
#
loop_
_entity_poly.entity_id
_entity_poly.type
_entity_poly.pdbx_seq_one_letter_code
_entity_poly.pdbx_strand_id
1 'polypeptide(L)'
;MFGMSEQQLNIWQEYIEEIGEDHFYYLPAEGSDFPIIYSRFFCGIDRSLIDPEGTKRSAEIAIARSKINSSILKKPILSSKDAFELVSTVTPQFYDQEILMLLEECQTSMTLQEHWEFLIECWTEQELTTDGIRKENWEKIFRFHPSLPELIAVLPDEFTAYRAGELSGYSWTLDRNVAQKFQQRFALNFGDVPLQSRKFTKQEALFYTNRRNEQEVVIIPKNL
;
A
#
# COMPACT_ATOMS: atom_id res chain seq x y z
N MET A 1 -15.17 20.80 4.59
CA MET A 1 -15.97 20.82 3.34
C MET A 1 -15.50 21.83 2.26
N PHE A 2 -14.20 22.14 2.17
CA PHE A 2 -13.68 23.07 1.14
C PHE A 2 -13.25 22.29 -0.11
N GLY A 3 -13.81 22.61 -1.28
CA GLY A 3 -13.35 22.12 -2.59
C GLY A 3 -14.35 21.27 -3.39
N MET A 4 -15.41 20.74 -2.77
CA MET A 4 -16.49 20.06 -3.51
C MET A 4 -17.45 21.09 -4.12
N SER A 5 -17.88 20.86 -5.36
CA SER A 5 -19.04 21.55 -5.92
C SER A 5 -20.33 21.14 -5.20
N GLU A 6 -21.37 21.99 -5.25
CA GLU A 6 -22.68 21.68 -4.66
C GLU A 6 -23.27 20.35 -5.15
N GLN A 7 -23.05 20.01 -6.43
CA GLN A 7 -23.44 18.73 -7.00
C GLN A 7 -22.68 17.55 -6.37
N GLN A 8 -21.37 17.69 -6.13
CA GLN A 8 -20.58 16.67 -5.44
C GLN A 8 -21.00 16.54 -3.98
N LEU A 9 -21.26 17.66 -3.29
CA LEU A 9 -21.76 17.62 -1.92
C LEU A 9 -23.08 16.89 -1.82
N ASN A 10 -24.06 17.20 -2.67
CA ASN A 10 -25.34 16.49 -2.66
C ASN A 10 -25.20 14.98 -2.93
N ILE A 11 -24.22 14.57 -3.73
CA ILE A 11 -23.97 13.16 -3.98
C ILE A 11 -23.22 12.52 -2.80
N TRP A 12 -22.23 13.19 -2.21
CA TRP A 12 -21.36 12.59 -1.19
C TRP A 12 -21.83 12.83 0.25
N GLN A 13 -22.79 13.72 0.50
CA GLN A 13 -23.18 14.15 1.84
C GLN A 13 -23.62 12.98 2.73
N GLU A 14 -24.57 12.16 2.27
CA GLU A 14 -25.04 10.99 3.03
C GLU A 14 -23.88 10.03 3.37
N TYR A 15 -22.88 9.96 2.48
CA TYR A 15 -21.74 9.07 2.61
C TYR A 15 -20.67 9.63 3.54
N ILE A 16 -20.47 10.95 3.54
CA ILE A 16 -19.63 11.66 4.50
C ILE A 16 -20.24 11.55 5.90
N GLU A 17 -21.56 11.65 6.03
CA GLU A 17 -22.28 11.47 7.30
C GLU A 17 -22.14 10.04 7.84
N GLU A 18 -22.18 9.02 6.99
CA GLU A 18 -22.05 7.61 7.39
C GLU A 18 -20.61 7.17 7.69
N ILE A 19 -19.64 7.60 6.87
CA ILE A 19 -18.24 7.14 6.98
C ILE A 19 -17.44 8.07 7.90
N GLY A 20 -17.71 9.38 7.87
CA GLY A 20 -16.94 10.43 8.53
C GLY A 20 -16.04 11.20 7.56
N GLU A 21 -15.98 12.53 7.71
CA GLU A 21 -15.21 13.43 6.81
C GLU A 21 -13.72 13.11 6.78
N ASP A 22 -13.15 12.64 7.90
CA ASP A 22 -11.72 12.32 8.03
C ASP A 22 -11.24 11.17 7.13
N HIS A 23 -12.17 10.43 6.53
CA HIS A 23 -11.86 9.36 5.59
C HIS A 23 -11.89 9.79 4.13
N PHE A 24 -12.11 11.07 3.84
CA PHE A 24 -12.11 11.63 2.50
C PHE A 24 -10.94 12.58 2.28
N TYR A 25 -10.31 12.49 1.12
CA TYR A 25 -9.20 13.37 0.75
C TYR A 25 -9.32 13.83 -0.71
N TYR A 26 -8.72 14.99 -0.96
CA TYR A 26 -8.87 15.73 -2.20
C TYR A 26 -7.54 15.73 -2.94
N LEU A 27 -7.55 15.29 -4.19
CA LEU A 27 -6.43 15.52 -5.08
C LEU A 27 -6.85 16.56 -6.13
N PRO A 28 -6.12 17.68 -6.24
CA PRO A 28 -6.26 18.56 -7.39
C PRO A 28 -5.90 17.74 -8.64
N ALA A 29 -6.82 17.63 -9.59
CA ALA A 29 -6.46 17.07 -10.89
C ALA A 29 -5.72 18.15 -11.69
N GLU A 30 -4.49 17.88 -12.13
CA GLU A 30 -3.72 18.83 -12.94
C GLU A 30 -4.52 19.22 -14.20
N GLY A 31 -4.75 20.52 -14.39
CA GLY A 31 -5.55 21.04 -15.51
C GLY A 31 -7.07 20.92 -15.34
N SER A 32 -7.57 20.55 -14.16
CA SER A 32 -8.99 20.52 -13.83
C SER A 32 -9.32 21.49 -12.70
N ASP A 33 -10.34 22.31 -12.89
CA ASP A 33 -10.90 23.18 -11.84
C ASP A 33 -11.61 22.40 -10.71
N PHE A 34 -11.64 21.05 -10.80
CA PHE A 34 -12.42 20.20 -9.93
C PHE A 34 -11.55 19.11 -9.27
N PRO A 35 -11.52 19.04 -7.93
CA PRO A 35 -10.77 18.01 -7.24
C PRO A 35 -11.47 16.66 -7.36
N ILE A 36 -10.66 15.61 -7.51
CA ILE A 36 -11.13 14.22 -7.41
C ILE A 36 -11.26 13.89 -5.92
N ILE A 37 -12.41 13.33 -5.56
CA ILE A 37 -12.71 12.90 -4.19
C ILE A 37 -12.30 11.45 -4.05
N TYR A 38 -11.43 11.18 -3.08
CA TYR A 38 -11.01 9.84 -2.73
C TYR A 38 -11.45 9.51 -1.30
N SER A 39 -11.57 8.22 -1.02
CA SER A 39 -11.67 7.70 0.33
C SER A 39 -10.74 6.50 0.50
N ARG A 40 -10.31 6.20 1.72
CA ARG A 40 -9.53 4.96 1.95
C ARG A 40 -10.27 3.71 1.48
N PHE A 41 -11.61 3.73 1.48
CA PHE A 41 -12.46 2.62 1.02
C PHE A 41 -12.72 2.63 -0.50
N PHE A 42 -12.32 3.68 -1.22
CA PHE A 42 -12.67 3.90 -2.62
C PHE A 42 -11.70 4.82 -3.38
N CYS A 43 -11.15 4.36 -4.51
CA CYS A 43 -10.36 5.19 -5.42
C CYS A 43 -11.30 6.05 -6.29
N GLY A 44 -11.11 7.37 -6.26
CA GLY A 44 -12.03 8.40 -6.74
C GLY A 44 -12.52 8.33 -8.18
N ILE A 45 -13.55 9.13 -8.47
CA ILE A 45 -14.17 9.29 -9.81
C ILE A 45 -13.70 10.58 -10.45
N ASP A 46 -13.20 10.49 -11.68
CA ASP A 46 -12.91 11.62 -12.56
C ASP A 46 -14.22 12.28 -13.02
N ARG A 47 -14.30 13.62 -12.93
CA ARG A 47 -15.51 14.39 -13.27
C ARG A 47 -15.90 14.31 -14.75
N SER A 48 -14.98 13.96 -15.65
CA SER A 48 -15.30 13.74 -17.08
C SER A 48 -16.22 12.53 -17.32
N LEU A 49 -16.46 11.71 -16.29
CA LEU A 49 -17.27 10.49 -16.31
C LEU A 49 -18.34 10.46 -15.21
N ILE A 50 -18.84 11.61 -14.71
CA ILE A 50 -19.97 11.62 -13.76
C ILE A 50 -21.23 11.12 -14.46
N ASP A 51 -21.36 9.80 -14.48
CA ASP A 51 -22.63 9.10 -14.46
C ASP A 51 -23.14 9.15 -13.00
N PRO A 52 -24.27 9.83 -12.74
CA PRO A 52 -24.87 9.87 -11.41
C PRO A 52 -25.12 8.46 -10.84
N GLU A 53 -25.45 7.48 -11.68
CA GLU A 53 -25.64 6.09 -11.25
C GLU A 53 -24.31 5.42 -10.88
N GLY A 54 -23.28 5.56 -11.72
CA GLY A 54 -21.93 5.09 -11.42
C GLY A 54 -21.32 5.71 -10.15
N THR A 55 -21.61 6.99 -9.90
CA THR A 55 -21.15 7.70 -8.70
C THR A 55 -21.87 7.20 -7.45
N LYS A 56 -23.20 7.04 -7.53
CA LYS A 56 -24.00 6.45 -6.44
C LYS A 56 -23.54 5.04 -6.09
N ARG A 57 -23.36 4.17 -7.11
CA ARG A 57 -22.88 2.79 -6.92
C ARG A 57 -21.51 2.73 -6.26
N SER A 58 -20.61 3.62 -6.66
CA SER A 58 -19.27 3.71 -6.08
C SER A 58 -19.30 4.10 -4.61
N ALA A 59 -20.17 5.05 -4.26
CA ALA A 59 -20.37 5.50 -2.90
C ALA A 59 -21.03 4.41 -2.03
N GLU A 60 -21.99 3.64 -2.59
CA GLU A 60 -22.55 2.44 -1.95
C GLU A 60 -21.49 1.37 -1.65
N ILE A 61 -20.55 1.14 -2.58
CA ILE A 61 -19.41 0.23 -2.37
C ILE A 61 -18.51 0.73 -1.24
N ALA A 62 -18.24 2.03 -1.17
CA ALA A 62 -17.43 2.62 -0.10
C ALA A 62 -18.09 2.43 1.28
N ILE A 63 -19.40 2.65 1.40
CA ILE A 63 -20.17 2.40 2.63
C ILE A 63 -20.12 0.91 2.99
N ALA A 64 -20.37 0.02 2.03
CA ALA A 64 -20.35 -1.42 2.29
C ALA A 64 -18.99 -1.87 2.84
N ARG A 65 -17.89 -1.39 2.23
CA ARG A 65 -16.52 -1.64 2.68
C ARG A 65 -16.26 -1.08 4.07
N SER A 66 -16.68 0.15 4.36
CA SER A 66 -16.56 0.76 5.69
C SER A 66 -17.31 -0.03 6.77
N LYS A 67 -18.51 -0.53 6.45
CA LYS A 67 -19.32 -1.37 7.34
C LYS A 67 -18.66 -2.72 7.62
N ILE A 68 -18.10 -3.36 6.59
CA ILE A 68 -17.32 -4.60 6.73
C ILE A 68 -16.10 -4.35 7.61
N ASN A 69 -15.30 -3.33 7.30
CA ASN A 69 -14.12 -2.93 8.07
C ASN A 69 -14.46 -2.74 9.55
N SER A 70 -15.46 -1.91 9.85
CA SER A 70 -15.95 -1.66 11.21
C SER A 70 -16.46 -2.91 11.91
N SER A 71 -17.05 -3.86 11.18
CA SER A 71 -17.54 -5.12 11.75
C SER A 71 -16.40 -6.07 12.12
N ILE A 72 -15.33 -6.09 11.32
CA ILE A 72 -14.12 -6.87 11.59
C ILE A 72 -13.44 -6.31 12.83
N LEU A 73 -13.26 -5.00 12.92
CA LEU A 73 -12.58 -4.34 14.04
C LEU A 73 -13.28 -4.49 15.40
N LYS A 74 -14.57 -4.83 15.40
CA LYS A 74 -15.31 -5.12 16.64
C LYS A 74 -15.06 -6.53 17.18
N LYS A 75 -14.40 -7.40 16.43
CA LYS A 75 -14.07 -8.75 16.89
C LYS A 75 -12.98 -8.65 17.96
N PRO A 76 -13.06 -9.43 19.05
CA PRO A 76 -12.09 -9.35 20.14
C PRO A 76 -10.70 -9.87 19.74
N ILE A 77 -10.64 -10.84 18.82
CA ILE A 77 -9.40 -11.43 18.30
C ILE A 77 -9.60 -11.64 16.80
N LEU A 78 -8.61 -11.21 16.01
CA LEU A 78 -8.61 -11.31 14.55
C LEU A 78 -7.75 -12.48 14.07
N SER A 79 -8.31 -13.31 13.20
CA SER A 79 -7.57 -14.37 12.49
C SER A 79 -6.81 -13.81 11.28
N SER A 80 -5.95 -14.63 10.67
CA SER A 80 -5.31 -14.31 9.39
C SER A 80 -6.32 -13.96 8.30
N LYS A 81 -7.43 -14.72 8.22
CA LYS A 81 -8.53 -14.44 7.30
C LYS A 81 -9.16 -13.06 7.56
N ASP A 82 -9.35 -12.69 8.82
CA ASP A 82 -9.91 -11.38 9.17
C ASP A 82 -8.96 -10.24 8.78
N ALA A 83 -7.64 -10.44 8.91
CA ALA A 83 -6.64 -9.47 8.50
C ALA A 83 -6.65 -9.23 6.97
N PHE A 84 -6.71 -10.29 6.18
CA PHE A 84 -6.85 -10.18 4.71
C PHE A 84 -8.17 -9.52 4.31
N GLU A 85 -9.27 -9.88 4.97
CA GLU A 85 -10.57 -9.26 4.71
C GLU A 85 -10.54 -7.77 5.07
N LEU A 86 -9.92 -7.40 6.19
CA LEU A 86 -9.76 -6.01 6.64
C LEU A 86 -9.04 -5.18 5.58
N VAL A 87 -7.85 -5.57 5.13
CA VAL A 87 -7.10 -4.79 4.12
C VAL A 87 -7.82 -4.75 2.77
N SER A 88 -8.59 -5.80 2.42
CA SER A 88 -9.38 -5.81 1.17
C SER A 88 -10.50 -4.77 1.13
N THR A 89 -10.91 -4.25 2.30
CA THR A 89 -11.91 -3.17 2.38
C THR A 89 -11.32 -1.80 2.02
N VAL A 90 -10.00 -1.64 2.10
CA VAL A 90 -9.32 -0.38 1.76
C VAL A 90 -8.58 -0.50 0.43
N THR A 91 -8.24 0.65 -0.12
CA THR A 91 -7.45 0.74 -1.35
C THR A 91 -5.97 0.49 -1.04
N PRO A 92 -5.18 -0.10 -1.96
CA PRO A 92 -3.78 -0.47 -1.68
C PRO A 92 -2.91 0.68 -1.16
N GLN A 93 -3.25 1.94 -1.46
CA GLN A 93 -2.51 3.10 -0.96
C GLN A 93 -2.54 3.25 0.57
N PHE A 94 -3.45 2.55 1.26
CA PHE A 94 -3.64 2.58 2.72
C PHE A 94 -3.27 1.27 3.43
N TYR A 95 -2.72 0.27 2.73
CA TYR A 95 -2.37 -1.00 3.36
C TYR A 95 -1.44 -0.82 4.55
N ASP A 96 -0.41 0.01 4.44
CA ASP A 96 0.52 0.31 5.53
C ASP A 96 -0.19 0.89 6.78
N GLN A 97 -1.19 1.75 6.60
CA GLN A 97 -1.94 2.32 7.72
C GLN A 97 -2.86 1.28 8.36
N GLU A 98 -3.56 0.50 7.55
CA GLU A 98 -4.49 -0.52 8.03
C GLU A 98 -3.75 -1.66 8.75
N ILE A 99 -2.57 -2.05 8.23
CA ILE A 99 -1.69 -3.03 8.87
C ILE A 99 -1.17 -2.48 10.19
N LEU A 100 -0.72 -1.22 10.26
CA LEU A 100 -0.25 -0.65 11.53
C LEU A 100 -1.35 -0.64 12.59
N MET A 101 -2.56 -0.19 12.23
CA MET A 101 -3.68 -0.21 13.15
C MET A 101 -3.99 -1.65 13.62
N LEU A 102 -4.00 -2.63 12.70
CA LEU A 102 -4.16 -4.03 13.04
C LEU A 102 -3.11 -4.51 14.06
N LEU A 103 -1.85 -4.10 13.91
CA LEU A 103 -0.76 -4.55 14.78
C LEU A 103 -0.73 -3.81 16.12
N GLU A 104 -0.99 -2.51 16.14
CA GLU A 104 -0.87 -1.68 17.35
C GLU A 104 -2.12 -1.74 18.22
N GLU A 105 -3.31 -1.92 17.64
CA GLU A 105 -4.59 -1.75 18.33
C GLU A 105 -5.41 -3.04 18.46
N CYS A 106 -5.14 -4.06 17.64
CA CYS A 106 -5.94 -5.29 17.65
C CYS A 106 -5.19 -6.47 18.25
N GLN A 107 -5.93 -7.39 18.87
CA GLN A 107 -5.41 -8.71 19.22
C GLN A 107 -5.57 -9.63 18.02
N THR A 108 -4.52 -10.40 17.69
CA THR A 108 -4.56 -11.36 16.59
C THR A 108 -4.26 -12.78 17.09
N SER A 109 -4.82 -13.79 16.42
CA SER A 109 -4.49 -15.20 16.61
C SER A 109 -3.53 -15.74 15.55
N MET A 110 -2.93 -14.84 14.75
CA MET A 110 -2.04 -15.19 13.67
C MET A 110 -0.74 -15.80 14.18
N THR A 111 -0.31 -16.88 13.56
CA THR A 111 1.05 -17.38 13.71
C THR A 111 2.04 -16.42 13.07
N LEU A 112 3.32 -16.52 13.46
CA LEU A 112 4.39 -15.72 12.84
C LEU A 112 4.48 -15.94 11.32
N GLN A 113 4.22 -17.17 10.86
CA GLN A 113 4.23 -17.51 9.45
C GLN A 113 3.07 -16.84 8.70
N GLU A 114 1.84 -16.92 9.21
CA GLU A 114 0.69 -16.23 8.62
C GLU A 114 0.87 -14.71 8.60
N HIS A 115 1.51 -14.17 9.63
CA HIS A 115 1.85 -12.75 9.67
C HIS A 115 2.77 -12.33 8.53
N TRP A 116 3.89 -13.04 8.33
CA TRP A 116 4.78 -12.72 7.21
C TRP A 116 4.14 -12.97 5.85
N GLU A 117 3.31 -14.01 5.70
CA GLU A 117 2.56 -14.24 4.46
C GLU A 117 1.61 -13.08 4.12
N PHE A 118 0.89 -12.59 5.14
CA PHE A 118 0.02 -11.41 5.04
C PHE A 118 0.79 -10.14 4.69
N LEU A 119 1.92 -9.87 5.36
CA LEU A 119 2.75 -8.69 5.07
C LEU A 119 3.30 -8.71 3.64
N ILE A 120 3.80 -9.86 3.18
CA ILE A 120 4.36 -10.00 1.84
C ILE A 120 3.28 -9.77 0.78
N GLU A 121 2.07 -10.28 0.98
CA GLU A 121 0.95 -10.02 0.05
C GLU A 121 0.65 -8.53 -0.05
N CYS A 122 0.46 -7.88 1.10
CA CYS A 122 0.13 -6.45 1.13
C CYS A 122 1.26 -5.60 0.55
N TRP A 123 2.51 -5.95 0.83
CA TRP A 123 3.69 -5.30 0.25
C TRP A 123 3.68 -5.38 -1.28
N THR A 124 3.44 -6.56 -1.85
CA THR A 124 3.51 -6.77 -3.30
C THR A 124 2.42 -6.02 -4.09
N GLU A 125 1.29 -5.74 -3.43
CA GLU A 125 0.15 -5.04 -4.01
C GLU A 125 0.21 -3.52 -3.79
N GLN A 126 0.97 -3.04 -2.81
CA GLN A 126 1.11 -1.62 -2.54
C GLN A 126 2.24 -1.00 -3.37
N GLU A 127 1.93 0.01 -4.18
CA GLU A 127 2.96 0.78 -4.89
C GLU A 127 3.54 1.91 -4.02
N LEU A 128 4.75 2.37 -4.38
CA LEU A 128 5.43 3.51 -3.75
C LEU A 128 5.63 3.32 -2.23
N THR A 129 6.03 2.11 -1.82
CA THR A 129 6.19 1.70 -0.41
C THR A 129 7.24 2.50 0.37
N THR A 130 8.08 3.28 -0.30
CA THR A 130 9.17 4.05 0.32
C THR A 130 8.99 5.57 0.24
N ASP A 131 7.79 6.03 -0.11
CA ASP A 131 7.49 7.46 -0.27
C ASP A 131 6.83 8.05 0.99
N GLY A 132 7.37 9.17 1.49
CA GLY A 132 6.80 9.91 2.62
C GLY A 132 6.53 9.06 3.85
N ILE A 133 5.36 9.24 4.46
CA ILE A 133 4.94 8.54 5.70
C ILE A 133 4.88 7.01 5.53
N ARG A 134 4.64 6.51 4.31
CA ARG A 134 4.53 5.08 4.04
C ARG A 134 5.85 4.37 4.32
N LYS A 135 6.98 5.04 4.07
CA LYS A 135 8.31 4.55 4.41
C LYS A 135 8.43 4.25 5.91
N GLU A 136 8.01 5.21 6.74
CA GLU A 136 8.06 5.09 8.20
C GLU A 136 7.11 4.00 8.70
N ASN A 137 5.94 3.86 8.08
CA ASN A 137 4.98 2.84 8.44
C ASN A 137 5.51 1.44 8.15
N TRP A 138 6.05 1.18 6.96
CA TRP A 138 6.66 -0.12 6.64
C TRP A 138 7.86 -0.45 7.53
N GLU A 139 8.68 0.53 7.89
CA GLU A 139 9.76 0.29 8.85
C GLU A 139 9.24 -0.21 10.21
N LYS A 140 8.14 0.37 10.71
CA LYS A 140 7.50 -0.07 11.96
C LYS A 140 6.90 -1.47 11.81
N ILE A 141 6.14 -1.70 10.74
CA ILE A 141 5.50 -3.00 10.43
C ILE A 141 6.55 -4.12 10.43
N PHE A 142 7.65 -3.92 9.69
CA PHE A 142 8.71 -4.92 9.58
C PHE A 142 9.50 -5.17 10.86
N ARG A 143 9.42 -4.28 11.86
CA ARG A 143 10.04 -4.44 13.18
C ARG A 143 9.10 -5.07 14.20
N PHE A 144 7.82 -5.20 13.89
CA PHE A 144 6.82 -5.69 14.83
C PHE A 144 7.06 -7.16 15.23
N HIS A 145 7.53 -7.96 14.28
CA HIS A 145 7.91 -9.35 14.51
C HIS A 145 9.29 -9.67 13.93
N PRO A 146 10.01 -10.65 14.51
CA PRO A 146 11.28 -11.09 13.94
C PRO A 146 11.07 -11.68 12.54
N SER A 147 12.01 -11.41 11.63
CA SER A 147 12.02 -12.06 10.32
C SER A 147 12.27 -13.57 10.45
N LEU A 148 11.68 -14.31 9.52
CA LEU A 148 11.75 -15.75 9.41
C LEU A 148 12.91 -16.14 8.45
N PRO A 149 13.88 -16.97 8.88
CA PRO A 149 15.03 -17.35 8.04
C PRO A 149 14.65 -17.95 6.68
N GLU A 150 13.52 -18.64 6.60
CA GLU A 150 12.98 -19.22 5.37
C GLU A 150 12.64 -18.16 4.30
N LEU A 151 12.34 -16.92 4.69
CA LEU A 151 11.99 -15.84 3.76
C LEU A 151 13.17 -15.42 2.87
N ILE A 152 14.39 -15.75 3.27
CA ILE A 152 15.63 -15.41 2.56
C ILE A 152 16.44 -16.66 2.18
N ALA A 153 15.90 -17.87 2.43
CA ALA A 153 16.64 -19.11 2.29
C ALA A 153 17.15 -19.36 0.86
N VAL A 154 16.42 -18.89 -0.14
CA VAL A 154 16.75 -19.06 -1.57
C VAL A 154 17.83 -18.11 -2.06
N LEU A 155 18.15 -17.05 -1.30
CA LEU A 155 19.19 -16.10 -1.70
C LEU A 155 20.57 -16.74 -1.58
N PRO A 156 21.57 -16.33 -2.39
CA PRO A 156 22.96 -16.66 -2.11
C PRO A 156 23.46 -15.85 -0.90
N ASP A 157 24.60 -16.25 -0.32
CA ASP A 157 25.18 -15.55 0.84
C ASP A 157 25.61 -14.12 0.50
N GLU A 158 26.08 -13.90 -0.74
CA GLU A 158 26.28 -12.58 -1.35
C GLU A 158 25.59 -12.51 -2.70
N PHE A 159 24.94 -11.39 -3.00
CA PHE A 159 24.27 -11.17 -4.28
C PHE A 159 24.36 -9.71 -4.70
N THR A 160 24.18 -9.45 -6.00
CA THR A 160 24.01 -8.09 -6.53
C THR A 160 22.55 -7.89 -6.86
N ALA A 161 21.96 -6.81 -6.37
CA ALA A 161 20.60 -6.42 -6.69
C ALA A 161 20.58 -5.02 -7.34
N TYR A 162 19.50 -4.74 -8.06
CA TYR A 162 19.30 -3.56 -8.88
C TYR A 162 17.99 -2.89 -8.53
N ARG A 163 17.89 -1.58 -8.77
CA ARG A 163 16.61 -0.87 -8.63
C ARG A 163 16.55 0.38 -9.48
N ALA A 164 15.34 0.83 -9.74
CA ALA A 164 15.07 2.19 -10.18
C ALA A 164 14.85 3.10 -8.96
N GLY A 165 15.35 4.33 -9.03
CA GLY A 165 15.20 5.35 -8.00
C GLY A 165 16.32 5.36 -6.97
N GLU A 166 16.07 6.03 -5.85
CA GLU A 166 17.08 6.34 -4.83
C GLU A 166 17.66 5.10 -4.15
N LEU A 167 18.93 5.16 -3.73
CA LEU A 167 19.58 4.08 -2.97
C LEU A 167 18.88 3.76 -1.63
N SER A 168 18.04 4.67 -1.13
CA SER A 168 17.43 4.62 0.20
C SER A 168 16.09 3.88 0.30
N GLY A 169 15.44 3.52 -0.81
CA GLY A 169 14.22 2.71 -0.72
C GLY A 169 14.50 1.21 -0.47
N TYR A 170 13.45 0.40 -0.44
CA TYR A 170 13.57 -0.97 0.10
C TYR A 170 13.45 -2.08 -0.92
N SER A 171 12.75 -1.84 -2.02
CA SER A 171 12.54 -2.82 -3.08
C SER A 171 13.73 -2.83 -4.03
N TRP A 172 14.40 -3.98 -4.11
CA TRP A 172 15.46 -4.29 -5.06
C TRP A 172 15.08 -5.54 -5.84
N THR A 173 15.65 -5.73 -7.03
CA THR A 173 15.44 -6.93 -7.84
C THR A 173 16.77 -7.59 -8.18
N LEU A 174 16.79 -8.92 -8.25
CA LEU A 174 17.94 -9.67 -8.77
C LEU A 174 18.05 -9.58 -10.31
N ASP A 175 17.01 -9.13 -11.00
CA ASP A 175 16.96 -8.97 -12.45
C ASP A 175 17.14 -7.50 -12.86
N ARG A 176 18.30 -7.19 -13.45
CA ARG A 176 18.61 -5.84 -13.96
C ARG A 176 17.58 -5.35 -14.98
N ASN A 177 17.00 -6.24 -15.80
CA ASN A 177 16.00 -5.85 -16.81
C ASN A 177 14.69 -5.41 -16.14
N VAL A 178 14.32 -6.02 -15.01
CA VAL A 178 13.15 -5.59 -14.22
C VAL A 178 13.40 -4.17 -13.69
N ALA A 179 14.57 -3.89 -13.11
CA ALA A 179 14.92 -2.55 -12.64
C ALA A 179 14.90 -1.51 -13.79
N GLN A 180 15.36 -1.87 -14.99
CA GLN A 180 15.30 -1.00 -16.17
C GLN A 180 13.87 -0.71 -16.63
N LYS A 181 12.95 -1.70 -16.57
CA LYS A 181 11.53 -1.47 -16.88
C LYS A 181 10.90 -0.47 -15.91
N PHE A 182 11.19 -0.60 -14.61
CA PHE A 182 10.74 0.37 -13.61
C PHE A 182 11.36 1.75 -13.84
N GLN A 183 12.65 1.82 -14.19
CA GLN A 183 13.32 3.07 -14.52
C GLN A 183 12.62 3.79 -15.67
N GLN A 184 12.33 3.08 -16.77
CA GLN A 184 11.62 3.63 -17.93
C GLN A 184 10.21 4.08 -17.56
N ARG A 185 9.47 3.25 -16.80
CA ARG A 185 8.10 3.57 -16.35
C ARG A 185 8.08 4.83 -15.48
N PHE A 186 8.98 4.93 -14.52
CA PHE A 186 9.05 6.06 -13.60
C PHE A 186 9.59 7.31 -14.27
N ALA A 187 10.47 7.19 -15.25
CA ALA A 187 10.98 8.34 -15.97
C ALA A 187 9.89 9.12 -16.73
N LEU A 188 8.83 8.44 -17.17
CA LEU A 188 7.67 9.07 -17.79
C LEU A 188 6.91 9.99 -16.83
N ASN A 189 6.91 9.69 -15.53
CA ASN A 189 6.12 10.39 -14.52
C ASN A 189 6.95 11.35 -13.67
N PHE A 190 8.25 11.06 -13.48
CA PHE A 190 9.10 11.75 -12.51
C PHE A 190 10.39 12.33 -13.12
N GLY A 191 10.63 12.15 -14.43
CA GLY A 191 11.80 12.68 -15.11
C GLY A 191 13.02 11.76 -15.02
N ASP A 192 14.19 12.27 -14.61
CA ASP A 192 15.40 11.44 -14.54
C ASP A 192 15.35 10.52 -13.31
N VAL A 193 15.36 9.21 -13.54
CA VAL A 193 15.30 8.17 -12.50
C VAL A 193 16.57 7.33 -12.58
N PRO A 194 17.42 7.28 -11.55
CA PRO A 194 18.67 6.54 -11.60
C PRO A 194 18.43 5.02 -11.57
N LEU A 195 19.27 4.28 -12.30
CA LEU A 195 19.39 2.83 -12.18
C LEU A 195 20.53 2.51 -11.22
N GLN A 196 20.20 2.02 -10.04
CA GLN A 196 21.18 1.69 -9.00
C GLN A 196 21.51 0.20 -9.00
N SER A 197 22.70 -0.13 -8.52
CA SER A 197 23.11 -1.51 -8.24
C SER A 197 23.95 -1.54 -6.97
N ARG A 198 23.75 -2.56 -6.14
CA ARG A 198 24.52 -2.74 -4.91
C ARG A 198 24.71 -4.23 -4.61
N LYS A 199 25.87 -4.56 -4.02
CA LYS A 199 26.11 -5.89 -3.43
C LYS A 199 25.55 -5.92 -2.01
N PHE A 200 24.88 -7.02 -1.69
CA PHE A 200 24.29 -7.28 -0.39
C PHE A 200 24.67 -8.67 0.10
N THR A 201 24.65 -8.84 1.41
CA THR A 201 24.69 -10.13 2.08
C THR A 201 23.26 -10.63 2.31
N LYS A 202 23.10 -11.96 2.39
CA LYS A 202 21.81 -12.60 2.72
C LYS A 202 21.16 -12.01 3.97
N GLN A 203 21.96 -11.70 4.99
CA GLN A 203 21.50 -11.20 6.29
C GLN A 203 21.03 -9.74 6.27
N GLU A 204 21.32 -9.00 5.20
CA GLU A 204 20.75 -7.66 4.98
C GLU A 204 19.31 -7.73 4.45
N ALA A 205 18.90 -8.85 3.83
CA ALA A 205 17.56 -9.02 3.29
C ALA A 205 16.54 -9.30 4.41
N LEU A 206 15.38 -8.66 4.30
CA LEU A 206 14.24 -8.92 5.16
C LEU A 206 13.45 -10.13 4.66
N PHE A 207 13.14 -10.14 3.36
CA PHE A 207 12.53 -11.26 2.65
C PHE A 207 12.82 -11.18 1.16
N TYR A 208 12.64 -12.31 0.47
CA TYR A 208 12.61 -12.44 -0.97
C TYR A 208 11.20 -12.84 -1.43
N THR A 209 10.73 -12.27 -2.54
CA THR A 209 9.48 -12.68 -3.18
C THR A 209 9.62 -12.67 -4.68
N ASN A 210 8.93 -13.61 -5.33
CA ASN A 210 8.81 -13.65 -6.79
C ASN A 210 7.34 -13.73 -7.23
N ARG A 211 6.39 -13.31 -6.39
CA ARG A 211 4.94 -13.37 -6.68
C ARG A 211 4.57 -12.66 -7.98
N ARG A 212 5.31 -11.60 -8.34
CA ARG A 212 5.12 -10.80 -9.56
C ARG A 212 6.12 -11.10 -10.69
N ASN A 213 6.90 -12.19 -10.59
CA ASN A 213 8.03 -12.49 -11.49
C ASN A 213 9.08 -11.36 -11.56
N GLU A 214 9.28 -10.66 -10.43
CA GLU A 214 10.19 -9.51 -10.33
C GLU A 214 11.49 -9.85 -9.57
N GLN A 215 11.63 -11.06 -9.02
CA GLN A 215 12.76 -11.49 -8.18
C GLN A 215 13.13 -10.44 -7.13
N GLU A 216 12.11 -9.97 -6.41
CA GLU A 216 12.21 -8.86 -5.47
C GLU A 216 12.89 -9.31 -4.17
N VAL A 217 13.81 -8.48 -3.70
CA VAL A 217 14.46 -8.58 -2.40
C VAL A 217 14.18 -7.28 -1.66
N VAL A 218 13.57 -7.39 -0.48
CA VAL A 218 13.27 -6.23 0.36
C VAL A 218 14.37 -6.06 1.40
N ILE A 219 14.96 -4.86 1.44
CA ILE A 219 16.12 -4.52 2.27
C ILE A 219 15.85 -3.17 2.94
N ILE A 220 15.91 -3.10 4.26
CA ILE A 220 15.87 -1.82 4.99
C ILE A 220 17.31 -1.34 5.19
N PRO A 221 17.75 -0.24 4.55
CA PRO A 221 19.10 0.27 4.71
C PRO A 221 19.37 0.63 6.17
N LYS A 222 20.30 -0.08 6.82
CA LYS A 222 20.80 0.28 8.15
C LYS A 222 21.87 1.35 7.97
N ASN A 223 21.49 2.61 8.15
CA ASN A 223 22.33 3.80 7.98
C ASN A 223 22.88 3.97 6.55
N LEU A 224 22.30 4.91 5.80
CA LEU A 224 22.97 5.54 4.65
C LEU A 224 23.71 6.79 5.14
#